data_AF-A0A6N0HVC9-F1
#
_entry.id   AF-A0A6N0HVC9-F1
#
_cell.length_a   1.000
_cell.length_b   1.000
_cell.length_c   1.000
_cell.angle_alpha   90.00
_cell.angle_beta   90.00
_cell.angle_gamma   90.00
#
_symmetry.space_group_name_H-M   'P 1'
#
loop_
_entity.id
_entity.type
_entity.pdbx_description
1 polymer ?
#
loop_
_entity_poly.entity_id
_entity_poly.type
_entity_poly.pdbx_seq_one_letter_code
_entity_poly.pdbx_strand_id
1 'polypeptide(L)'
;MPPHIEIVRVALIVEVRLLPETLEEHVGYPPLHLGEVLASQVDASVNASGMGYYPPLKQLQGDPAIESDLLGLLEELAWHASEYARVEFRRHLRPAFSYLKIESVQSTSYTMPRARPGRANALIELARHYAPDSVRVELMTSSLTRDEGGDESHAAMVELTSQKVQRSLSQYFDQIEVCNARVVDPTS
;
A
#
# COMPACT_ATOMS: atom_id res chain seq x y z
N MET A 1 -9.33 23.65 -35.98
CA MET A 1 -9.26 22.17 -35.90
C MET A 1 -10.43 21.69 -35.06
N PRO A 2 -11.12 20.59 -35.42
CA PRO A 2 -12.13 20.01 -34.57
C PRO A 2 -11.48 19.45 -33.29
N PRO A 3 -12.17 19.47 -32.14
CA PRO A 3 -11.66 18.86 -30.92
C PRO A 3 -11.51 17.35 -31.12
N HIS A 4 -10.30 16.84 -30.93
CA HIS A 4 -10.04 15.39 -30.89
C HIS A 4 -10.20 14.90 -29.45
N ILE A 5 -10.91 13.79 -29.29
CA ILE A 5 -11.04 13.09 -28.00
C ILE A 5 -9.93 12.06 -27.95
N GLU A 6 -9.09 12.13 -26.92
CA GLU A 6 -8.03 11.16 -26.68
C GLU A 6 -8.33 10.34 -25.40
N ILE A 7 -7.87 9.08 -25.40
CA ILE A 7 -7.88 8.24 -24.21
C ILE A 7 -6.48 8.29 -23.61
N VAL A 8 -6.35 9.00 -22.48
CA VAL A 8 -5.10 9.06 -21.73
C VAL A 8 -5.12 7.98 -20.66
N ARG A 9 -4.06 7.16 -20.59
CA ARG A 9 -3.86 6.18 -19.52
C ARG A 9 -2.86 6.71 -18.50
N VAL A 10 -3.15 6.49 -17.22
CA VAL A 10 -2.27 6.86 -16.11
C VAL A 10 -2.05 5.63 -15.24
N ALA A 11 -0.79 5.25 -15.05
CA ALA A 11 -0.40 4.27 -14.05
C ALA A 11 -0.13 4.97 -12.73
N LEU A 12 -0.66 4.43 -11.63
CA LEU A 12 -0.51 4.93 -10.28
C LEU A 12 -0.03 3.83 -9.34
N ILE A 13 0.76 4.25 -8.37
CA ILE A 13 1.11 3.48 -7.19
C ILE A 13 0.57 4.25 -6.00
N VAL A 14 -0.32 3.61 -5.25
CA VAL A 14 -1.01 4.20 -4.12
C VAL A 14 -0.76 3.33 -2.90
N GLU A 15 -0.32 3.93 -1.81
CA GLU A 15 -0.25 3.28 -0.51
C GLU A 15 -1.44 3.74 0.32
N VAL A 16 -2.14 2.81 0.94
CA VAL A 16 -3.29 3.08 1.80
C VAL A 16 -3.12 2.42 3.15
N ARG A 17 -3.55 3.10 4.21
CA ARG A 17 -3.77 2.49 5.52
C ARG A 17 -5.27 2.27 5.72
N LEU A 18 -5.64 1.06 6.08
CA LEU A 18 -7.01 0.71 6.41
C LEU A 18 -7.44 1.43 7.69
N LEU A 19 -8.75 1.61 7.83
CA LEU A 19 -9.32 2.05 9.10
C LEU A 19 -9.09 0.96 10.17
N PRO A 20 -8.72 1.31 11.41
CA PRO A 20 -8.43 0.32 12.45
C PRO A 20 -9.56 -0.70 12.63
N GLU A 21 -10.81 -0.24 12.57
CA GLU A 21 -12.00 -1.06 12.79
C GLU A 21 -12.13 -2.19 11.75
N THR A 22 -11.63 -1.97 10.53
CA THR A 22 -11.71 -2.95 9.43
C THR A 22 -11.03 -4.28 9.78
N LEU A 23 -9.91 -4.22 10.49
CA LEU A 23 -9.14 -5.40 10.88
C LEU A 23 -9.42 -5.81 12.33
N GLU A 24 -9.73 -4.86 13.21
CA GLU A 24 -10.09 -5.14 14.60
C GLU A 24 -11.32 -6.06 14.71
N GLU A 25 -12.31 -5.93 13.82
CA GLU A 25 -13.47 -6.84 13.78
C GLU A 25 -13.08 -8.31 13.51
N HIS A 26 -11.95 -8.56 12.84
CA HIS A 26 -11.48 -9.91 12.51
C HIS A 26 -10.66 -10.54 13.64
N VAL A 27 -9.81 -9.77 14.32
CA VAL A 27 -8.89 -10.32 15.35
C VAL A 27 -9.23 -9.94 16.79
N GLY A 28 -10.12 -8.98 17.01
CA GLY A 28 -10.55 -8.54 18.33
C GLY A 28 -9.60 -7.57 19.04
N TYR A 29 -8.58 -7.05 18.35
CA TYR A 29 -7.62 -6.08 18.87
C TYR A 29 -6.90 -5.32 17.74
N PRO A 30 -6.27 -4.16 18.02
CA PRO A 30 -5.65 -3.32 16.99
C PRO A 30 -4.51 -4.02 16.24
N PRO A 31 -4.42 -3.90 14.90
CA PRO A 31 -3.33 -4.49 14.10
C PRO A 31 -1.93 -4.07 14.54
N LEU A 32 -1.80 -2.87 15.10
CA LEU A 32 -0.54 -2.36 15.65
C LEU A 32 0.01 -3.27 16.75
N HIS A 33 -0.86 -3.91 17.55
CA HIS A 33 -0.42 -4.81 18.61
C HIS A 33 0.35 -6.01 18.06
N LEU A 34 -0.06 -6.58 16.92
CA LEU A 34 0.72 -7.62 16.23
C LEU A 34 2.08 -7.10 15.79
N GLY A 35 2.10 -5.89 15.23
CA GLY A 35 3.33 -5.22 14.84
C GLY A 35 4.29 -5.06 16.02
N GLU A 36 3.80 -4.65 17.19
CA GLU A 36 4.59 -4.48 18.41
C GLU A 36 5.17 -5.80 18.93
N VAL A 37 4.35 -6.85 19.02
CA VAL A 37 4.80 -8.17 19.48
C VAL A 37 5.87 -8.73 18.53
N LEU A 38 5.64 -8.67 17.21
CA LEU A 38 6.62 -9.09 16.21
C LEU A 38 7.90 -8.25 16.26
N ALA A 39 7.77 -6.92 16.32
CA ALA A 39 8.92 -6.04 16.37
C ALA A 39 9.80 -6.33 17.60
N SER A 40 9.19 -6.65 18.75
CA SER A 40 9.93 -7.05 19.94
C SER A 40 10.69 -8.37 19.76
N GLN A 41 10.06 -9.40 19.16
CA GLN A 41 10.73 -10.68 18.91
C GLN A 41 11.87 -10.53 17.89
N VAL A 42 11.63 -9.78 16.81
CA VAL A 42 12.61 -9.51 15.76
C VAL A 42 13.78 -8.67 16.29
N ASP A 43 13.51 -7.65 17.10
CA ASP A 43 14.56 -6.82 17.69
C ASP A 43 15.48 -7.64 18.60
N ALA A 44 14.91 -8.53 19.42
CA ALA A 44 15.68 -9.46 20.23
C ALA A 44 16.55 -10.40 19.38
N SER A 45 15.99 -11.00 18.32
CA SER A 45 16.71 -11.88 17.39
C SER A 45 17.85 -11.15 16.65
N VAL A 46 17.59 -9.94 16.15
CA VAL A 46 18.54 -9.10 15.42
C VAL A 46 19.68 -8.63 16.33
N ASN A 47 19.37 -8.22 17.56
CA ASN A 47 20.39 -7.84 18.54
C ASN A 47 21.26 -9.04 18.95
N ALA A 48 20.68 -10.24 19.10
CA ALA A 48 21.42 -11.46 19.42
C ALA A 48 22.35 -11.92 18.29
N SER A 49 21.94 -11.73 17.04
CA SER A 49 22.70 -12.13 15.84
C SER A 49 23.66 -11.05 15.31
N GLY A 50 23.58 -9.82 15.84
CA GLY A 50 24.42 -8.70 15.41
C GLY A 50 24.08 -8.16 14.02
N MET A 51 22.84 -8.35 13.55
CA MET A 51 22.40 -7.87 12.23
C MET A 51 22.28 -6.34 12.20
N GLY A 52 22.79 -5.71 11.13
CA GLY A 52 22.73 -4.26 10.94
C GLY A 52 21.42 -3.71 10.36
N TYR A 53 20.42 -4.57 10.18
CA TYR A 53 19.11 -4.24 9.61
C TYR A 53 18.03 -5.18 10.14
N TYR A 54 16.76 -4.74 10.09
CA TYR A 54 15.63 -5.63 10.34
C TYR A 54 15.20 -6.32 9.06
N PRO A 55 15.00 -7.65 9.06
CA PRO A 55 14.64 -8.40 7.87
C PRO A 55 13.16 -8.21 7.47
N PRO A 56 12.81 -8.41 6.19
CA PRO A 56 11.40 -8.55 5.80
C PRO A 56 10.79 -9.83 6.39
N LEU A 57 9.49 -9.82 6.67
CA LEU A 57 8.79 -10.92 7.35
C LEU A 57 8.96 -12.29 6.67
N LYS A 58 9.05 -12.31 5.33
CA LYS A 58 9.27 -13.55 4.58
C LYS A 58 10.58 -14.27 4.96
N GLN A 59 11.60 -13.53 5.38
CA GLN A 59 12.89 -14.11 5.80
C GLN A 59 12.87 -14.63 7.24
N LEU A 60 11.85 -14.26 8.03
CA LEU A 60 11.67 -14.74 9.40
C LEU A 60 10.97 -16.10 9.47
N GLN A 61 10.48 -16.61 8.34
CA GLN A 61 9.85 -17.93 8.29
C GLN A 61 10.85 -19.01 8.73
N GLY A 62 10.51 -19.71 9.82
CA GLY A 62 11.35 -20.76 10.39
C GLY A 62 12.46 -20.26 11.34
N ASP A 63 12.53 -18.96 11.64
CA ASP A 63 13.38 -18.47 12.73
C ASP A 63 12.80 -18.95 14.08
N PRO A 64 13.54 -19.74 14.88
CA PRO A 64 13.05 -20.24 16.16
C PRO A 64 12.82 -19.16 17.22
N ALA A 65 13.35 -17.94 17.01
CA ALA A 65 13.12 -16.81 17.90
C ALA A 65 11.76 -16.11 17.64
N ILE A 66 11.09 -16.45 16.53
CA ILE A 66 9.82 -15.83 16.13
C ILE A 66 8.70 -16.87 16.19
N GLU A 67 7.59 -16.50 16.83
CA GLU A 67 6.44 -17.38 16.96
C GLU A 67 5.76 -17.61 15.60
N SER A 68 5.66 -18.87 15.17
CA SER A 68 5.06 -19.23 13.87
C SER A 68 3.58 -18.87 13.78
N ASP A 69 2.82 -19.03 14.88
CA ASP A 69 1.39 -18.71 14.91
C ASP A 69 1.16 -17.21 14.69
N LEU A 70 2.07 -16.38 15.19
CA LEU A 70 2.04 -14.93 15.02
C LEU A 70 2.30 -14.52 13.56
N LEU A 71 3.24 -15.19 12.89
CA LEU A 71 3.48 -14.99 11.45
C LEU A 71 2.29 -15.45 10.59
N GLY A 72 1.66 -16.57 10.97
CA GLY A 72 0.47 -17.08 10.28
C GLY A 72 -0.73 -16.12 10.41
N LEU A 73 -0.95 -15.58 11.61
CA LEU A 73 -2.01 -14.59 11.85
C LEU A 73 -1.76 -13.29 11.10
N LEU A 74 -0.51 -12.83 11.04
CA LEU A 74 -0.14 -11.67 10.23
C LEU A 74 -0.41 -11.92 8.75
N GLU A 75 -0.09 -13.11 8.23
CA GLU A 75 -0.34 -13.48 6.83
C GLU A 75 -1.83 -13.44 6.49
N GLU A 76 -2.67 -13.99 7.37
CA GLU A 76 -4.13 -13.96 7.23
C GLU A 76 -4.65 -12.51 7.18
N LEU A 77 -4.20 -11.66 8.11
CA LEU A 77 -4.64 -10.27 8.15
C LEU A 77 -4.10 -9.44 6.99
N ALA A 78 -2.86 -9.65 6.58
CA ALA A 78 -2.27 -8.98 5.43
C ALA A 78 -3.01 -9.34 4.13
N TRP A 79 -3.44 -10.61 4.01
CA TRP A 79 -4.31 -11.05 2.93
C TRP A 79 -5.67 -10.36 3.01
N HIS A 80 -6.30 -10.32 4.18
CA HIS A 80 -7.59 -9.66 4.37
C HIS A 80 -7.52 -8.16 4.02
N ALA A 81 -6.49 -7.45 4.51
CA ALA A 81 -6.27 -6.04 4.22
C ALA A 81 -6.12 -5.79 2.71
N SER A 82 -5.39 -6.68 2.02
CA SER A 82 -5.19 -6.62 0.57
C SER A 82 -6.50 -6.85 -0.19
N GLU A 83 -7.32 -7.82 0.22
CA GLU A 83 -8.61 -8.08 -0.42
C GLU A 83 -9.62 -6.96 -0.16
N TYR A 84 -9.67 -6.42 1.06
CA TYR A 84 -10.48 -5.24 1.37
C TYR A 84 -10.08 -4.07 0.47
N ALA A 85 -8.79 -3.73 0.40
CA ALA A 85 -8.30 -2.65 -0.46
C ALA A 85 -8.67 -2.89 -1.93
N ARG A 86 -8.51 -4.12 -2.43
CA ARG A 86 -8.89 -4.48 -3.81
C ARG A 86 -10.37 -4.23 -4.08
N VAL A 87 -11.25 -4.62 -3.17
CA VAL A 87 -12.70 -4.45 -3.29
C VAL A 87 -13.06 -2.97 -3.30
N GLU A 88 -12.55 -2.20 -2.34
CA GLU A 88 -12.87 -0.77 -2.19
C GLU A 88 -12.31 0.05 -3.36
N PHE A 89 -11.07 -0.21 -3.82
CA PHE A 89 -10.52 0.42 -5.03
C PHE A 89 -11.40 0.15 -6.25
N ARG A 90 -11.81 -1.11 -6.47
CA ARG A 90 -12.70 -1.44 -7.60
C ARG A 90 -14.05 -0.76 -7.47
N ARG A 91 -14.63 -0.77 -6.28
CA ARG A 91 -15.97 -0.22 -6.03
C ARG A 91 -16.02 1.28 -6.24
N HIS A 92 -15.01 2.01 -5.76
CA HIS A 92 -15.02 3.47 -5.70
C HIS A 92 -14.31 4.14 -6.88
N LEU A 93 -13.30 3.49 -7.48
CA LEU A 93 -12.61 4.06 -8.63
C LEU A 93 -13.26 3.69 -9.97
N ARG A 94 -13.95 2.55 -10.07
CA ARG A 94 -14.55 2.12 -11.35
C ARG A 94 -15.58 3.12 -11.91
N PRO A 95 -16.44 3.77 -11.11
CA PRO A 95 -17.33 4.81 -11.64
C PRO A 95 -16.60 6.09 -12.07
N ALA A 96 -15.39 6.29 -11.55
CA ALA A 96 -14.62 7.51 -11.75
C ALA A 96 -13.83 7.47 -13.08
N PHE A 97 -13.48 6.30 -13.59
CA PHE A 97 -12.60 6.15 -14.76
C PHE A 97 -13.27 5.35 -15.89
N SER A 98 -12.93 5.66 -17.15
CA SER A 98 -13.43 4.87 -18.29
C SER A 98 -12.75 3.50 -18.39
N TYR A 99 -11.57 3.36 -17.79
CA TYR A 99 -10.87 2.10 -17.58
C TYR A 99 -10.24 2.07 -16.19
N LEU A 100 -10.27 0.89 -15.56
CA LEU A 100 -9.56 0.60 -14.31
C LEU A 100 -9.02 -0.82 -14.37
N LYS A 101 -7.72 -0.98 -14.16
CA LYS A 101 -7.05 -2.26 -13.95
C LYS A 101 -6.20 -2.16 -12.70
N ILE A 102 -6.45 -3.03 -11.74
CA ILE A 102 -5.55 -3.22 -10.59
C ILE A 102 -4.54 -4.28 -10.99
N GLU A 103 -3.26 -3.90 -11.02
CA GLU A 103 -2.16 -4.75 -11.44
C GLU A 103 -1.64 -5.58 -10.27
N SER A 104 -1.45 -4.95 -9.12
CA SER A 104 -1.01 -5.62 -7.90
C SER A 104 -1.61 -4.98 -6.65
N VAL A 105 -1.75 -5.80 -5.61
CA VAL A 105 -2.15 -5.38 -4.26
C VAL A 105 -1.30 -6.19 -3.29
N GLN A 106 -0.53 -5.52 -2.45
CA GLN A 106 0.45 -6.16 -1.58
C GLN A 106 0.50 -5.44 -0.22
N SER A 107 0.47 -6.20 0.87
CA SER A 107 0.74 -5.63 2.19
C SER A 107 2.17 -5.08 2.27
N THR A 108 2.33 -3.91 2.87
CA THR A 108 3.66 -3.29 3.04
C THR A 108 4.48 -3.98 4.13
N SER A 109 3.84 -4.73 5.04
CA SER A 109 4.51 -5.46 6.13
C SER A 109 5.53 -6.51 5.65
N TYR A 110 5.36 -7.04 4.44
CA TYR A 110 6.30 -7.99 3.83
C TYR A 110 7.45 -7.33 3.06
N THR A 111 7.46 -6.01 2.94
CA THR A 111 8.54 -5.27 2.31
C THR A 111 9.69 -5.06 3.30
N MET A 112 10.83 -4.58 2.79
CA MET A 112 12.01 -4.33 3.63
C MET A 112 11.76 -3.15 4.59
N PRO A 113 11.89 -3.34 5.92
CA PRO A 113 11.77 -2.26 6.87
C PRO A 113 12.81 -1.17 6.64
N ARG A 114 12.37 0.10 6.72
CA ARG A 114 13.27 1.26 6.72
C ARG A 114 13.96 1.48 8.07
N ALA A 115 13.33 1.01 9.15
CA ALA A 115 13.88 1.02 10.50
C ALA A 115 15.26 0.34 10.54
N ARG A 116 16.12 0.81 11.44
CA ARG A 116 17.46 0.25 11.63
C ARG A 116 17.73 0.04 13.12
N PRO A 117 18.31 -1.12 13.51
CA PRO A 117 18.70 -1.38 14.88
C PRO A 117 19.57 -0.26 15.44
N GLY A 118 19.38 0.06 16.73
CA GLY A 118 20.16 1.08 17.44
C GLY A 118 19.83 2.54 17.10
N ARG A 119 18.90 2.83 16.19
CA ARG A 119 18.37 4.19 16.01
C ARG A 119 17.31 4.51 17.05
N ALA A 120 17.18 5.80 17.38
CA ALA A 120 16.05 6.27 18.18
C ALA A 120 14.73 5.86 17.49
N ASN A 121 13.76 5.39 18.27
CA ASN A 121 12.44 4.94 17.79
C ASN A 121 12.43 3.76 16.81
N ALA A 122 13.56 3.07 16.60
CA ALA A 122 13.66 1.95 15.67
C ALA A 122 12.57 0.88 15.90
N LEU A 123 12.31 0.54 17.16
CA LEU A 123 11.29 -0.44 17.53
C LEU A 123 9.87 0.03 17.19
N ILE A 124 9.57 1.32 17.40
CA ILE A 124 8.26 1.91 17.09
C ILE A 124 8.03 1.93 15.58
N GLU A 125 9.05 2.33 14.82
CA GLU A 125 9.02 2.32 13.35
C GLU A 125 8.87 0.89 12.81
N LEU A 126 9.55 -0.08 13.44
CA LEU A 126 9.45 -1.49 13.07
C LEU A 126 8.05 -2.06 13.36
N ALA A 127 7.48 -1.74 14.53
CA ALA A 127 6.13 -2.14 14.89
C ALA A 127 5.09 -1.60 13.90
N ARG A 128 5.22 -0.32 13.53
CA ARG A 128 4.37 0.30 12.50
C ARG A 128 4.54 -0.36 11.13
N HIS A 129 5.76 -0.74 10.76
CA HIS A 129 6.03 -1.43 9.50
C HIS A 129 5.42 -2.83 9.47
N TYR A 130 5.49 -3.59 10.57
CA TYR A 130 4.94 -4.95 10.62
C TYR A 130 3.44 -5.01 10.88
N ALA A 131 2.79 -3.92 11.26
CA ALA A 131 1.33 -3.88 11.36
C ALA A 131 0.70 -4.22 9.99
N PRO A 132 -0.22 -5.20 9.90
CA PRO A 132 -0.84 -5.61 8.64
C PRO A 132 -2.00 -4.69 8.21
N ASP A 133 -1.88 -3.38 8.44
CA ASP A 133 -2.92 -2.38 8.18
C ASP A 133 -2.67 -1.53 6.93
N SER A 134 -1.52 -1.71 6.28
CA SER A 134 -1.05 -0.86 5.21
C SER A 134 -0.79 -1.67 3.93
N VAL A 135 -1.31 -1.17 2.81
CA VAL A 135 -1.33 -1.89 1.53
C VAL A 135 -0.87 -0.97 0.40
N ARG A 136 0.01 -1.49 -0.44
CA ARG A 136 0.41 -0.88 -1.71
C ARG A 136 -0.43 -1.45 -2.85
N VAL A 137 -1.05 -0.56 -3.61
CA VAL A 137 -1.87 -0.86 -4.78
C VAL A 137 -1.23 -0.25 -6.02
N GLU A 138 -0.99 -1.08 -7.02
CA GLU A 138 -0.56 -0.63 -8.34
C GLU A 138 -1.74 -0.75 -9.29
N LEU A 139 -2.10 0.34 -9.96
CA LEU A 139 -3.25 0.40 -10.84
C LEU A 139 -2.99 1.23 -12.10
N MET A 140 -3.77 0.93 -13.13
CA MET A 140 -3.85 1.69 -14.36
C MET A 140 -5.26 2.19 -14.54
N THR A 141 -5.39 3.48 -14.83
CA THR A 141 -6.65 4.16 -15.08
C THR A 141 -6.65 4.77 -16.47
N SER A 142 -7.83 5.08 -17.02
CA SER A 142 -7.92 5.98 -18.16
C SER A 142 -9.04 6.99 -18.03
N SER A 143 -8.83 8.14 -18.66
CA SER A 143 -9.82 9.21 -18.77
C SER A 143 -9.90 9.69 -20.23
N LEU A 144 -11.10 10.12 -20.62
CA LEU A 144 -11.33 10.79 -21.90
C LEU A 144 -11.00 12.27 -21.72
N THR A 145 -10.08 12.78 -22.52
CA THR A 145 -9.70 14.19 -22.51
C THR A 145 -9.94 14.81 -23.88
N ARG A 146 -10.16 16.12 -23.88
CA ARG A 146 -10.11 16.92 -25.11
C ARG A 146 -8.67 17.38 -25.26
N ASP A 147 -8.06 17.07 -26.39
CA ASP A 147 -6.66 17.36 -26.67
C ASP A 147 -6.39 18.89 -26.66
N GLU A 148 -5.51 19.33 -25.77
CA GLU A 148 -4.93 20.69 -25.75
C GLU A 148 -3.43 20.71 -26.11
N GLY A 149 -2.81 19.54 -26.34
CA GLY A 149 -1.43 19.36 -26.83
C GLY A 149 -0.30 19.95 -25.98
N GLY A 150 0.45 19.13 -25.24
CA GLY A 150 1.73 19.54 -24.63
C GLY A 150 2.12 18.80 -23.33
N ASP A 151 3.38 18.91 -22.91
CA ASP A 151 3.90 18.29 -21.67
C ASP A 151 3.20 18.80 -20.39
N GLU A 152 2.77 20.07 -20.38
CA GLU A 152 1.96 20.65 -19.30
C GLU A 152 0.60 19.93 -19.15
N SER A 153 0.07 19.38 -20.24
CA SER A 153 -1.17 18.59 -20.24
C SER A 153 -0.94 17.25 -19.53
N HIS A 154 0.20 16.57 -19.74
CA HIS A 154 0.52 15.32 -19.06
C HIS A 154 0.65 15.49 -17.54
N ALA A 155 1.36 16.54 -17.10
CA ALA A 155 1.52 16.84 -15.68
C ALA A 155 0.16 17.15 -15.02
N ALA A 156 -0.66 17.99 -15.66
CA ALA A 156 -2.01 18.30 -15.19
C ALA A 156 -2.89 17.03 -15.11
N MET A 157 -2.78 16.12 -16.08
CA MET A 157 -3.54 14.86 -16.08
C MET A 157 -3.14 13.92 -14.96
N VAL A 158 -1.85 13.83 -14.65
CA VAL A 158 -1.34 13.05 -13.51
C VAL A 158 -1.87 13.61 -12.20
N GLU A 159 -1.82 14.94 -12.04
CA GLU A 159 -2.32 15.61 -10.84
C GLU A 159 -3.83 15.40 -10.66
N LEU A 160 -4.62 15.66 -11.71
CA LEU A 160 -6.08 15.47 -11.70
C LEU A 160 -6.46 14.03 -11.37
N THR A 161 -5.75 13.06 -11.95
CA THR A 161 -6.00 11.64 -11.68
C THR A 161 -5.68 11.28 -10.22
N SER A 162 -4.56 11.77 -9.70
CA SER A 162 -4.13 11.53 -8.32
C SER A 162 -5.12 12.12 -7.30
N GLN A 163 -5.54 13.37 -7.50
CA GLN A 163 -6.55 14.03 -6.66
C GLN A 163 -7.89 13.29 -6.71
N LYS A 164 -8.29 12.82 -7.89
CA LYS A 164 -9.54 12.06 -8.08
C LYS A 164 -9.49 10.71 -7.37
N VAL A 165 -8.37 10.00 -7.39
CA VAL A 165 -8.17 8.76 -6.62
C VAL A 165 -8.27 9.06 -5.12
N GLN A 166 -7.52 10.05 -4.61
CA GLN A 166 -7.55 10.42 -3.19
C GLN A 166 -8.96 10.79 -2.73
N ARG A 167 -9.65 11.66 -3.48
CA ARG A 167 -11.02 12.09 -3.15
C ARG A 167 -12.02 10.93 -3.16
N SER A 168 -11.86 9.98 -4.09
CA SER A 168 -12.81 8.86 -4.20
C SER A 168 -12.62 7.83 -3.07
N LEU A 169 -11.45 7.80 -2.45
CA LEU A 169 -11.08 6.80 -1.44
C LEU A 169 -11.04 7.35 -0.02
N SER A 170 -11.05 8.67 0.17
CA SER A 170 -10.78 9.33 1.47
C SER A 170 -11.73 8.98 2.61
N GLN A 171 -12.88 8.37 2.34
CA GLN A 171 -13.84 7.93 3.36
C GLN A 171 -13.66 6.47 3.78
N TYR A 172 -12.79 5.71 3.11
CA TYR A 172 -12.69 4.25 3.24
C TYR A 172 -11.33 3.79 3.80
N PHE A 173 -10.38 4.73 3.92
CA PHE A 173 -9.02 4.50 4.39
C PHE A 173 -8.62 5.62 5.34
N ASP A 174 -7.83 5.29 6.37
CA ASP A 174 -7.29 6.24 7.33
C ASP A 174 -6.27 7.19 6.68
N GLN A 175 -5.42 6.62 5.82
CA GLN A 175 -4.37 7.36 5.11
C GLN A 175 -4.31 6.91 3.66
N ILE A 176 -4.09 7.85 2.74
CA ILE A 176 -3.90 7.58 1.31
C ILE A 176 -2.73 8.42 0.80
N GLU A 177 -1.74 7.76 0.23
CA GLU A 177 -0.57 8.39 -0.38
C GLU A 177 -0.41 7.92 -1.82
N VAL A 178 -0.34 8.86 -2.76
CA VAL A 178 0.01 8.54 -4.15
C VAL A 178 1.54 8.59 -4.26
N CYS A 179 2.19 7.43 -4.19
CA CYS A 179 3.65 7.34 -4.19
C CYS A 179 4.27 7.61 -5.57
N ASN A 180 3.55 7.26 -6.64
CA ASN A 180 3.98 7.48 -8.01
C ASN A 180 2.76 7.58 -8.93
N ALA A 181 2.81 8.46 -9.92
CA ALA A 181 1.84 8.50 -11.00
C ALA A 181 2.50 8.98 -12.29
N ARG A 182 2.16 8.36 -13.42
CA ARG A 182 2.69 8.71 -14.74
C ARG A 182 1.71 8.40 -15.85
N VAL A 183 1.71 9.22 -16.90
CA VAL A 183 1.04 8.89 -18.16
C VAL A 183 1.74 7.68 -18.80
N VAL A 184 0.95 6.79 -19.40
CA VAL A 184 1.45 5.63 -20.13
C VAL A 184 0.87 5.67 -21.54
N ASP A 185 1.73 5.54 -22.53
CA ASP A 185 1.28 5.52 -23.93
C ASP A 185 0.38 4.30 -24.17
N PRO A 186 -0.70 4.45 -24.96
CA PRO A 186 -1.67 3.39 -25.20
C PRO A 186 -1.12 2.17 -25.97
N THR A 187 0.14 2.21 -26.42
CA THR A 187 0.79 1.21 -27.29
C THR A 187 1.87 0.34 -26.63
N SER A 188 2.04 0.41 -25.30
CA SER A 188 2.93 -0.52 -24.56
C SER A 188 2.21 -1.79 -24.08
#